data_AF-A0AAE1ZFW1-F1
#
_entry.id   AF-A0AAE1ZFW1-F1
#
_cell.length_a   1.000
_cell.length_b   1.000
_cell.length_c   1.000
_cell.angle_alpha   90.00
_cell.angle_beta   90.00
_cell.angle_gamma   90.00
#
_symmetry.space_group_name_H-M   'P 1'
#
loop_
_entity.id
_entity.type
_entity.pdbx_description
1 polymer ?
#
loop_
_entity_poly.entity_id
_entity_poly.type
_entity_poly.pdbx_seq_one_letter_code
_entity_poly.pdbx_strand_id
1 'polypeptide(L)'
;MKDSNYPHTNISMSKFKTFSTHYQLLMWKNLLLRRRRPGFLIAEILVPLIIPIILVGIRTESPPVNENTCHVRSVNLPTMGLFSYIQSIFCNFLYRCHPIDPDINLHQYNYTVFDNLLENLSSIVGDLLVKNM
;
A
#
# COMPACT_ATOMS: atom_id res chain seq x y z
N MET A 1 28.88 63.53 -7.38
CA MET A 1 28.27 63.30 -6.05
C MET A 1 26.77 63.46 -6.21
N LYS A 2 25.96 62.44 -5.91
CA LYS A 2 24.51 62.39 -6.22
C LYS A 2 23.73 62.10 -4.94
N ASP A 3 22.61 62.81 -4.78
CA ASP A 3 21.97 63.19 -3.53
C ASP A 3 21.39 62.05 -2.66
N SER A 4 21.44 62.29 -1.34
CA SER A 4 20.77 61.52 -0.29
C SER A 4 19.29 61.92 -0.17
N ASN A 5 18.43 61.40 -1.03
CA ASN A 5 16.99 61.33 -0.76
C ASN A 5 16.32 60.29 -1.68
N TYR A 6 16.28 59.02 -1.23
CA TYR A 6 15.66 57.93 -2.00
C TYR A 6 14.60 57.19 -1.17
N PRO A 7 13.33 57.14 -1.61
CA PRO A 7 12.17 56.76 -0.79
C PRO A 7 11.90 55.25 -0.85
N HIS A 8 12.88 54.39 -0.55
CA HIS A 8 12.71 52.93 -0.72
C HIS A 8 12.29 52.16 0.53
N THR A 9 12.47 52.72 1.72
CA THR A 9 12.14 52.04 2.99
C THR A 9 10.66 52.18 3.40
N ASN A 10 9.97 53.23 2.95
CA ASN A 10 8.57 53.52 3.34
C ASN A 10 7.53 52.77 2.50
N ILE A 11 7.93 52.21 1.35
CA ILE A 11 7.02 51.54 0.40
C ILE A 11 6.83 50.05 0.75
N SER A 12 7.84 49.39 1.32
CA SER A 12 7.75 47.98 1.74
C SER A 12 6.92 47.81 3.02
N MET A 13 7.14 48.68 4.01
CA MET A 13 6.43 48.63 5.30
C MET A 13 4.95 48.99 5.17
N SER A 14 4.60 49.92 4.27
CA SER A 14 3.21 50.27 4.00
C SER A 14 2.44 49.10 3.36
N LYS A 15 3.03 48.42 2.37
CA LYS A 15 2.42 47.23 1.74
C LYS A 15 2.18 46.08 2.72
N PHE A 16 3.12 45.83 3.64
CA PHE A 16 2.96 44.79 4.66
C PHE A 16 1.83 45.13 5.65
N LYS A 17 1.71 46.40 6.04
CA LYS A 17 0.64 46.87 6.92
C LYS A 17 -0.74 46.72 6.27
N THR A 18 -0.88 47.07 4.99
CA THR A 18 -2.13 46.85 4.24
C THR A 18 -2.42 45.35 4.09
N PHE A 19 -1.42 44.53 3.79
CA PHE A 19 -1.58 43.07 3.69
C PHE A 19 -2.07 42.44 5.00
N SER A 20 -1.45 42.79 6.13
CA SER A 20 -1.86 42.29 7.45
C SER A 20 -3.31 42.70 7.79
N THR A 21 -3.69 43.94 7.46
CA THR A 21 -5.05 44.44 7.71
C THR A 21 -6.08 43.72 6.84
N HIS A 22 -5.76 43.50 5.55
CA HIS A 22 -6.61 42.71 4.64
C HIS A 22 -6.74 41.25 5.10
N TYR A 23 -5.63 40.64 5.54
CA TYR A 23 -5.64 39.27 6.06
C TYR A 23 -6.48 39.13 7.33
N GLN A 24 -6.37 40.08 8.27
CA GLN A 24 -7.18 40.11 9.49
C GLN A 24 -8.67 40.27 9.17
N LEU A 25 -9.04 41.13 8.23
CA LEU A 25 -10.43 41.29 7.76
C LEU A 25 -10.98 40.00 7.12
N LEU A 26 -10.17 39.33 6.30
CA LEU A 26 -10.52 38.06 5.69
C LEU A 26 -10.73 36.97 6.75
N MET A 27 -9.82 36.87 7.72
CA MET A 27 -9.95 35.92 8.83
C MET A 27 -11.17 36.23 9.70
N TRP A 28 -11.43 37.49 10.02
CA TRP A 28 -12.62 37.91 10.76
C TRP A 28 -13.92 37.57 10.03
N LYS A 29 -13.97 37.78 8.71
CA LYS A 29 -15.11 37.38 7.87
C LYS A 29 -15.31 35.87 7.89
N ASN A 30 -14.23 35.09 7.74
CA ASN A 30 -14.30 33.62 7.83
C ASN A 30 -14.75 33.13 9.22
N LEU A 31 -14.28 33.79 10.29
CA LEU A 31 -14.67 33.47 11.67
C LEU A 31 -16.13 33.80 11.95
N LEU A 32 -16.63 34.94 11.46
CA LEU A 32 -18.04 35.33 11.57
C LEU A 32 -18.96 34.39 10.79
N LEU A 33 -18.55 33.95 9.58
CA LEU A 33 -19.30 32.94 8.82
C LEU A 33 -19.42 31.63 9.60
N ARG A 34 -18.33 31.18 10.24
CA ARG A 34 -18.33 29.97 11.08
C ARG A 34 -19.18 30.14 12.35
N ARG A 35 -19.13 31.33 12.98
CA ARG A 35 -19.95 31.68 14.15
C ARG A 35 -21.46 31.70 13.88
N ARG A 36 -21.89 32.07 12.66
CA ARG A 36 -23.31 32.07 12.26
C ARG A 36 -23.88 30.68 11.95
N ARG A 37 -23.04 29.64 11.83
CA ARG A 37 -23.44 28.25 11.64
C ARG A 37 -22.95 27.36 12.80
N PRO A 38 -23.47 27.56 14.03
CA PRO A 38 -23.00 26.82 15.20
C PRO A 38 -23.19 25.30 15.05
N GLY A 39 -24.24 24.84 14.37
CA GLY A 39 -24.47 23.42 14.12
C GLY A 39 -23.38 22.75 13.28
N PHE A 40 -22.86 23.42 12.24
CA PHE A 40 -21.80 22.87 11.40
C PHE A 40 -20.46 22.82 12.16
N LEU A 41 -20.19 23.82 13.00
CA LEU A 41 -19.00 23.85 13.85
C LEU A 41 -19.03 22.73 14.90
N ILE A 42 -20.19 22.50 15.52
CA ILE A 42 -20.38 21.37 16.45
C ILE A 42 -20.17 20.04 15.72
N ALA A 43 -20.79 19.86 14.55
CA ALA A 43 -20.60 18.63 13.76
C ALA A 43 -19.12 18.41 13.38
N GLU A 44 -18.40 19.46 12.99
CA GLU A 44 -16.98 19.38 12.64
C GLU A 44 -16.07 19.02 13.83
N ILE A 45 -16.46 19.35 15.07
CA ILE A 45 -15.77 18.91 16.29
C ILE A 45 -16.23 17.52 16.73
N LEU A 46 -17.50 17.19 16.51
CA LEU A 46 -18.09 15.91 16.89
C LEU A 46 -17.53 14.77 16.02
N VAL A 47 -17.31 15.01 14.73
CA VAL A 47 -16.75 14.03 13.78
C VAL A 47 -15.40 13.45 14.22
N PRO A 48 -14.35 14.25 14.52
CA PRO A 48 -13.06 13.72 14.97
C PRO A 48 -13.13 13.03 16.34
N LEU A 49 -14.19 13.26 17.12
CA LEU A 49 -14.43 12.57 18.39
C LEU A 49 -15.18 11.24 18.19
N ILE A 50 -16.16 11.20 17.28
CA ILE A 50 -16.97 10.00 17.00
C ILE A 50 -16.15 8.91 16.30
N ILE A 51 -15.28 9.28 15.35
CA ILE A 51 -14.46 8.31 14.61
C ILE A 51 -13.64 7.39 15.53
N PRO A 52 -12.84 7.90 16.49
CA PRO A 52 -12.08 7.03 17.38
C PRO A 52 -12.96 6.23 18.33
N ILE A 53 -14.10 6.79 18.78
CA ILE A 53 -15.05 6.07 19.63
C ILE A 53 -15.60 4.83 18.89
N ILE A 54 -16.02 4.99 17.63
CA ILE A 54 -16.48 3.86 16.80
C ILE A 54 -15.34 2.87 16.56
N LEU A 55 -14.14 3.36 16.26
CA LEU A 55 -12.97 2.51 16.01
C LEU A 55 -12.63 1.63 17.24
N VAL A 56 -12.67 2.20 18.44
CA VAL A 56 -12.46 1.48 19.70
C VAL A 56 -13.59 0.48 19.94
N GLY A 57 -14.83 0.85 19.66
CA GLY A 57 -15.98 -0.06 19.72
C GLY A 57 -15.74 -1.30 18.84
N ILE A 58 -15.42 -1.11 17.57
CA ILE A 58 -15.13 -2.21 16.63
C ILE A 58 -13.96 -3.07 17.12
N ARG A 59 -12.90 -2.46 17.66
CA ARG A 59 -11.75 -3.19 18.21
C ARG A 59 -12.06 -4.01 19.46
N THR A 60 -13.08 -3.61 20.22
CA THR A 60 -13.50 -4.33 21.42
C THR A 60 -14.29 -5.59 21.05
N GLU A 61 -15.16 -5.47 20.04
CA GLU A 61 -15.97 -6.59 19.52
C GLU A 61 -15.14 -7.58 18.69
N SER A 62 -14.04 -7.11 18.07
CA SER A 62 -13.11 -7.92 17.28
C SER A 62 -11.73 -7.96 17.96
N PRO A 63 -11.60 -8.69 19.09
CA PRO A 63 -10.30 -8.89 19.70
C PRO A 63 -9.36 -9.51 18.66
N PRO A 64 -8.07 -9.11 18.63
CA PRO A 64 -7.11 -9.70 17.71
C PRO A 64 -7.05 -11.20 18.00
N VAL A 65 -7.56 -12.00 17.07
CA VAL A 65 -7.33 -13.45 17.09
C VAL A 65 -5.84 -13.62 16.90
N ASN A 66 -5.16 -14.11 17.93
CA ASN A 66 -3.77 -14.56 17.81
C ASN A 66 -3.77 -15.81 16.94
N GLU A 67 -3.85 -15.62 15.63
CA GLU A 67 -3.61 -16.70 14.69
C GLU A 67 -2.14 -17.09 14.81
N ASN A 68 -1.92 -18.39 14.96
CA ASN A 68 -0.61 -18.98 14.76
C ASN A 68 -0.09 -18.58 13.37
N THR A 69 1.22 -18.42 13.22
CA THR A 69 1.84 -18.04 11.95
C THR A 69 1.46 -19.05 10.86
N CYS A 70 0.47 -18.70 10.03
CA CYS A 70 0.02 -19.52 8.91
C CYS A 70 0.84 -19.15 7.69
N HIS A 71 1.68 -20.08 7.27
CA HIS A 71 2.47 -19.98 6.06
C HIS A 71 1.78 -20.74 4.94
N VAL A 72 1.35 -20.00 3.92
CA VAL A 72 0.80 -20.57 2.68
C VAL A 72 1.93 -20.65 1.66
N ARG A 73 1.96 -21.73 0.89
CA ARG A 73 2.96 -21.90 -0.19
C ARG A 73 2.73 -20.86 -1.29
N SER A 74 3.82 -20.30 -1.81
CA SER A 74 3.74 -19.42 -2.99
C SER A 74 3.37 -20.20 -4.25
N VAL A 75 2.44 -19.64 -5.03
CA VAL A 75 2.10 -20.13 -6.37
C VAL A 75 3.02 -19.43 -7.35
N ASN A 76 3.70 -20.17 -8.23
CA ASN A 76 4.54 -19.54 -9.24
C ASN A 76 3.68 -18.84 -10.29
N LEU A 77 4.25 -17.87 -11.01
CA LEU A 77 3.53 -17.18 -12.08
C LEU A 77 3.60 -18.00 -13.39
N PRO A 78 2.64 -17.83 -14.32
CA PRO A 78 2.69 -18.48 -15.63
C PRO A 78 3.93 -18.08 -16.46
N THR A 79 4.58 -16.97 -16.10
CA THR A 79 5.83 -16.48 -16.69
C THR A 79 7.06 -17.31 -16.32
N MET A 80 7.04 -18.06 -15.21
CA MET A 80 8.10 -19.02 -14.83
C MET A 80 7.94 -20.39 -15.52
N GLY A 81 6.98 -20.51 -16.45
CA GLY A 81 6.65 -21.73 -17.16
C GLY A 81 5.24 -22.22 -16.83
N LEU A 82 4.46 -22.49 -17.88
CA LEU A 82 3.07 -22.94 -17.76
C LEU A 82 2.96 -24.28 -17.02
N PHE A 83 3.92 -25.18 -17.23
CA PHE A 83 3.94 -26.50 -16.60
C PHE A 83 4.13 -26.39 -15.08
N SER A 84 5.17 -25.69 -14.63
CA SER A 84 5.42 -25.44 -13.21
C SER A 84 4.24 -24.71 -12.56
N TYR A 85 3.57 -23.81 -13.30
CA TYR A 85 2.38 -23.07 -12.85
C TYR A 85 1.20 -23.99 -12.58
N ILE A 86 0.89 -24.88 -13.52
CA ILE A 86 -0.19 -25.84 -13.33
C ILE A 86 0.15 -26.77 -12.17
N GLN A 87 1.39 -27.26 -12.08
CA GLN A 87 1.84 -28.12 -11.00
C GLN A 87 1.69 -27.47 -9.61
N SER A 88 2.06 -26.20 -9.46
CA SER A 88 1.91 -25.51 -8.17
C SER A 88 0.45 -25.27 -7.80
N ILE A 89 -0.42 -24.98 -8.77
CA ILE A 89 -1.87 -24.85 -8.55
C ILE A 89 -2.48 -26.17 -8.08
N PHE A 90 -2.16 -27.29 -8.74
CA PHE A 90 -2.66 -28.60 -8.33
C PHE A 90 -2.12 -29.02 -6.95
N CYS A 91 -0.86 -28.67 -6.66
CA CYS A 91 -0.25 -28.93 -5.35
C CYS A 91 -0.86 -28.07 -4.22
N ASN A 92 -1.23 -26.81 -4.50
CA ASN A 92 -1.75 -25.86 -3.52
C ASN A 92 -3.24 -25.51 -3.71
N PHE A 93 -4.04 -26.42 -4.29
CA PHE A 93 -5.44 -26.12 -4.64
C PHE A 93 -6.33 -25.75 -3.44
N LEU A 94 -6.01 -26.27 -2.25
CA LEU A 94 -6.79 -26.05 -1.02
C LEU A 94 -6.25 -24.92 -0.12
N TYR A 95 -5.17 -24.22 -0.51
CA TYR A 95 -4.53 -23.14 0.28
C TYR A 95 -4.36 -23.46 1.77
N ARG A 96 -3.83 -24.65 2.09
CA ARG A 96 -3.71 -25.10 3.49
C ARG A 96 -2.61 -24.33 4.24
N CYS A 97 -2.96 -23.89 5.45
CA CYS A 97 -2.03 -23.27 6.40
C CYS A 97 -1.00 -24.28 6.92
N HIS A 98 0.28 -23.90 6.88
CA HIS A 98 1.37 -24.64 7.52
C HIS A 98 1.99 -23.81 8.66
N PRO A 99 2.42 -24.45 9.76
CA PRO A 99 3.05 -23.74 10.88
C PRO A 99 4.47 -23.24 10.56
N ILE A 100 5.07 -23.68 9.46
CA ILE A 100 6.44 -23.38 9.03
C ILE A 100 6.40 -23.05 7.53
N ASP A 101 7.21 -22.10 7.07
CA ASP A 101 7.34 -21.73 5.66
C ASP A 101 7.67 -22.93 4.77
N PRO A 102 6.76 -23.34 3.86
CA PRO A 102 6.99 -24.48 2.98
C PRO A 102 8.04 -24.19 1.89
N ASP A 103 8.33 -22.91 1.64
CA ASP A 103 9.27 -22.44 0.61
C ASP A 103 10.73 -22.48 1.08
N ILE A 104 11.01 -22.60 2.39
CA ILE A 104 12.38 -22.84 2.88
C ILE A 104 12.85 -24.25 2.46
N ASN A 105 11.91 -25.18 2.27
CA ASN A 105 12.16 -26.54 1.80
C ASN A 105 12.01 -26.68 0.27
N LEU A 106 12.05 -25.57 -0.51
CA LEU A 106 11.87 -25.60 -1.98
C LEU A 106 12.83 -26.56 -2.70
N HIS A 107 14.03 -26.76 -2.13
CA HIS A 107 15.03 -27.71 -2.64
C HIS A 107 14.67 -29.18 -2.40
N GLN A 108 13.57 -29.46 -1.69
CA GLN A 108 13.13 -30.81 -1.32
C GLN A 108 11.71 -31.10 -1.80
N TYR A 109 11.27 -30.47 -2.88
CA TYR A 109 10.21 -31.08 -3.67
C TYR A 109 10.87 -32.20 -4.46
N ASN A 110 10.74 -33.45 -4.01
CA ASN A 110 11.15 -34.61 -4.80
C ASN A 110 10.11 -34.79 -5.91
N TYR A 111 10.20 -33.98 -6.96
CA TYR A 111 9.47 -34.21 -8.21
C TYR A 111 10.12 -35.34 -9.01
N THR A 112 10.70 -36.34 -8.33
CA THR A 112 11.48 -37.45 -8.88
C THR A 112 10.79 -38.14 -10.05
N VAL A 113 9.46 -38.26 -10.02
CA VAL A 113 8.68 -38.82 -11.13
C VAL A 113 8.71 -37.91 -12.35
N PHE A 114 8.58 -36.59 -12.17
CA PHE A 114 8.61 -35.61 -13.26
C PHE A 114 10.02 -35.24 -13.71
N ASP A 115 11.01 -35.18 -12.81
CA ASP A 115 12.44 -35.05 -13.14
C ASP A 115 12.86 -36.13 -14.14
N ASN A 116 12.63 -37.39 -13.75
CA ASN A 116 13.01 -38.54 -14.55
C ASN A 116 12.25 -38.55 -15.89
N LEU A 117 11.02 -38.05 -15.92
CA LEU A 117 10.20 -37.97 -17.14
C LEU A 117 10.70 -36.84 -18.06
N LEU A 118 11.06 -35.68 -17.50
CA LEU A 118 11.59 -34.55 -18.24
C LEU A 118 12.97 -34.87 -18.82
N GLU A 119 13.81 -35.55 -18.04
CA GLU A 119 15.13 -36.03 -18.47
C GLU A 119 14.99 -37.03 -19.63
N ASN A 120 14.10 -38.02 -19.51
CA ASN A 120 13.80 -38.98 -20.57
C ASN A 120 13.17 -38.34 -21.82
N LEU A 121 12.32 -37.32 -21.67
CA LEU A 121 11.76 -36.62 -22.83
C LEU A 121 12.81 -35.73 -23.51
N SER A 122 13.70 -35.09 -22.75
CA SER A 122 14.76 -34.26 -23.30
C SER A 122 15.74 -35.05 -24.15
N SER A 123 16.07 -36.29 -23.74
CA SER A 123 16.94 -37.18 -24.51
C SER A 123 16.26 -37.67 -25.80
N ILE A 124 15.00 -38.09 -25.73
CA ILE A 124 14.24 -38.55 -26.92
C ILE A 124 14.03 -37.42 -27.93
N VAL A 125 13.70 -36.22 -27.46
CA VAL A 125 13.52 -35.06 -28.35
C VAL A 125 14.86 -34.63 -28.94
N GLY A 126 15.95 -34.67 -28.17
CA GLY A 126 17.31 -34.42 -28.67
C GLY A 126 17.69 -35.39 -29.79
N ASP A 127 17.45 -36.68 -29.59
CA ASP A 127 17.73 -37.73 -30.57
C ASP A 127 16.86 -37.61 -31.83
N LEU A 128 15.59 -37.23 -31.69
CA LEU A 128 14.71 -36.99 -32.82
C LEU A 128 15.11 -35.75 -33.63
N LEU A 129 15.59 -34.69 -32.98
CA LEU A 129 16.05 -33.48 -33.66
C LEU A 129 17.40 -33.70 -34.38
N VAL A 130 18.30 -34.49 -33.80
CA VAL A 130 19.58 -34.86 -34.45
C VAL A 130 19.38 -35.80 -35.62
N LYS A 131 18.34 -36.67 -35.58
CA LYS A 131 18.05 -37.62 -36.66
C LYS A 131 17.24 -37.03 -37.82
N ASN A 132 16.59 -35.88 -37.62
CA ASN A 132 15.84 -35.15 -38.64
C ASN A 132 16.64 -33.99 -39.30
N MET A 133 17.91 -33.82 -38.92
CA MET A 133 18.89 -32.92 -39.54
C MET A 133 19.90 -33.75 -40.33
#